data_AF-A0A7W0FAU1-F1
#
_entry.id   AF-A0A7W0FAU1-F1
#
_cell.length_a   1.000
_cell.length_b   1.000
_cell.length_c   1.000
_cell.angle_alpha   90.00
_cell.angle_beta   90.00
_cell.angle_gamma   90.00
#
_symmetry.space_group_name_H-M   'P 1'
#
loop_
_entity.id
_entity.type
_entity.pdbx_description
1 polymer ?
#
loop_
_entity_poly.entity_id
_entity_poly.type
_entity_poly.pdbx_seq_one_letter_code
_entity_poly.pdbx_strand_id
1 'polypeptide(L)'
;FSRFGAPLFNKEYDAEITSLIQEAKESIFIVMYCIQPGENKYHPVHKVLQELFEARRRGVEIEVILEIDDKGGYLNEQNVKAKEILEKEGIKVHFDSGGTVTHVKLIIIDDYITVVGSHNWTYTAFALNNEASVVIEGSEVATEFYRYFRTIR
;
A
#
# COMPACT_ATOMS: atom_id res chain seq x y z
N PHE A 1 5.30 13.12 22.23
CA PHE A 1 6.30 12.06 22.09
C PHE A 1 6.39 11.74 20.62
N SER A 2 7.50 12.03 19.94
CA SER A 2 7.71 11.56 18.57
C SER A 2 7.76 10.04 18.60
N ARG A 3 6.96 9.33 17.78
CA ARG A 3 7.00 7.87 17.76
C ARG A 3 8.28 7.45 17.04
N PHE A 4 9.33 7.12 17.79
CA PHE A 4 10.45 6.35 17.27
C PHE A 4 9.95 4.93 16.95
N GLY A 5 9.42 4.70 15.75
CA GLY A 5 9.03 3.39 15.23
C GLY A 5 7.97 2.65 16.04
N ALA A 6 6.71 2.69 15.63
CA ALA A 6 5.65 1.86 16.24
C ALA A 6 5.54 0.52 15.49
N PRO A 7 5.83 -0.63 16.13
CA PRO A 7 5.60 -1.93 15.50
C PRO A 7 4.11 -2.20 15.35
N LEU A 8 3.74 -2.90 14.28
CA LEU A 8 2.39 -3.36 13.97
C LEU A 8 2.45 -4.87 13.70
N PHE A 9 1.73 -5.64 14.51
CA PHE A 9 1.68 -7.09 14.37
C PHE A 9 0.29 -7.54 13.91
N ASN A 10 0.24 -8.33 12.84
CA ASN A 10 -0.98 -8.99 12.37
C ASN A 10 -2.15 -7.99 12.20
N LYS A 11 -3.25 -8.19 12.93
CA LYS A 11 -4.47 -7.37 12.85
C LYS A 11 -4.31 -5.92 13.28
N GLU A 12 -3.25 -5.58 14.03
CA GLU A 12 -2.94 -4.19 14.39
C GLU A 12 -2.71 -3.34 13.14
N TYR A 13 -2.17 -3.95 12.08
CA TYR A 13 -1.91 -3.29 10.80
C TYR A 13 -3.17 -2.69 10.20
N ASP A 14 -4.27 -3.44 10.13
CA ASP A 14 -5.53 -3.02 9.48
C ASP A 14 -6.09 -1.73 10.11
N ALA A 15 -6.16 -1.69 11.45
CA ALA A 15 -6.67 -0.52 12.14
C ALA A 15 -5.77 0.71 11.95
N GLU A 16 -4.45 0.54 12.10
CA GLU A 16 -3.51 1.65 12.01
C GLU A 16 -3.44 2.22 10.59
N ILE A 17 -3.27 1.38 9.56
CA ILE A 17 -3.20 1.87 8.18
C ILE A 17 -4.51 2.54 7.73
N THR A 18 -5.66 2.04 8.20
CA THR A 18 -6.96 2.68 7.92
C THR A 18 -6.97 4.09 8.52
N SER A 19 -6.57 4.25 9.78
CA SER A 19 -6.50 5.55 10.45
C SER A 19 -5.53 6.51 9.73
N LEU A 20 -4.35 6.03 9.36
CA LEU A 20 -3.34 6.82 8.67
C LEU A 20 -3.83 7.31 7.29
N ILE A 21 -4.53 6.46 6.52
CA ILE A 21 -5.13 6.85 5.23
C ILE A 21 -6.30 7.85 5.43
N GLN A 22 -7.09 7.69 6.49
CA GLN A 22 -8.16 8.63 6.84
C GLN A 22 -7.61 10.02 7.19
N GLU A 23 -6.46 10.06 7.87
CA GLU A 23 -5.82 11.29 8.34
C GLU A 23 -4.95 11.98 7.28
N ALA A 24 -4.55 11.26 6.22
CA ALA A 24 -3.74 11.78 5.11
C ALA A 24 -4.35 13.02 4.45
N LYS A 25 -3.51 14.02 4.15
CA LYS A 25 -3.93 15.35 3.68
C LYS A 25 -3.39 15.74 2.31
N GLU A 26 -2.18 15.31 1.97
CA GLU A 26 -1.44 15.79 0.80
C GLU A 26 -1.15 14.65 -0.18
N SER A 27 -0.52 13.57 0.29
CA SER A 27 -0.05 12.50 -0.59
C SER A 27 -0.02 11.12 0.07
N ILE A 28 -0.23 10.09 -0.76
CA ILE A 28 -0.05 8.67 -0.40
C ILE A 28 0.67 7.98 -1.56
N PHE A 29 1.89 7.48 -1.31
CA PHE A 29 2.65 6.68 -2.27
C PHE A 29 2.73 5.24 -1.78
N ILE A 30 2.35 4.28 -2.62
CA ILE A 30 2.30 2.87 -2.25
C ILE A 30 3.15 2.04 -3.22
N VAL A 31 4.01 1.18 -2.68
CA VAL A 31 4.55 0.03 -3.41
C VAL A 31 3.97 -1.21 -2.79
N MET A 32 3.32 -2.05 -3.59
CA MET A 32 2.70 -3.25 -3.11
C MET A 32 2.98 -4.42 -4.03
N TYR A 33 3.63 -5.45 -3.51
CA TYR A 33 3.82 -6.70 -4.23
C TYR A 33 2.49 -7.33 -4.66
N CYS A 34 1.48 -7.36 -3.79
CA CYS A 34 0.17 -7.90 -4.16
C CYS A 34 -0.97 -7.13 -3.49
N ILE A 35 -1.90 -6.65 -4.32
CA ILE A 35 -3.24 -6.22 -3.88
C ILE A 35 -4.27 -7.22 -4.42
N GLN A 36 -4.90 -7.94 -3.51
CA GLN A 36 -6.07 -8.76 -3.76
C GLN A 36 -7.30 -8.00 -3.25
N PRO A 37 -8.06 -7.28 -4.12
CA PRO A 37 -9.16 -6.42 -3.71
C PRO A 37 -10.36 -7.18 -3.10
N GLY A 38 -10.37 -8.51 -3.24
CA GLY A 38 -11.46 -9.37 -2.80
C GLY A 38 -12.64 -9.40 -3.77
N GLU A 39 -13.67 -10.15 -3.39
CA GLU A 39 -14.89 -10.33 -4.19
C GLU A 39 -16.14 -9.71 -3.54
N ASN A 40 -16.06 -9.34 -2.26
CA ASN A 40 -17.18 -8.78 -1.52
C ASN A 40 -16.72 -7.82 -0.41
N LYS A 41 -17.68 -7.08 0.16
CA LYS A 41 -17.44 -6.06 1.19
C LYS A 41 -16.87 -6.57 2.51
N TYR A 42 -16.92 -7.88 2.77
CA TYR A 42 -16.39 -8.50 3.97
C TYR A 42 -14.91 -8.89 3.83
N HIS A 43 -14.34 -8.76 2.63
CA HIS A 43 -12.92 -8.97 2.43
C HIS A 43 -12.12 -7.87 3.15
N PRO A 44 -11.10 -8.19 3.95
CA PRO A 44 -10.42 -7.21 4.81
C PRO A 44 -9.78 -6.07 4.02
N VAL A 45 -9.21 -6.37 2.84
CA VAL A 45 -8.62 -5.36 1.94
C VAL A 45 -9.65 -4.35 1.42
N HIS A 46 -10.94 -4.73 1.37
CA HIS A 46 -11.99 -3.84 0.87
C HIS A 46 -12.05 -2.53 1.66
N LYS A 47 -11.90 -2.61 2.99
CA LYS A 47 -11.94 -1.44 3.86
C LYS A 47 -10.81 -0.46 3.53
N VAL A 48 -9.59 -0.97 3.39
CA VAL A 48 -8.41 -0.16 3.02
C VAL A 48 -8.60 0.55 1.69
N LEU A 49 -9.12 -0.16 0.69
CA LEU A 49 -9.40 0.42 -0.62
C LEU A 49 -10.46 1.52 -0.54
N GLN A 50 -11.53 1.33 0.25
CA GLN A 50 -12.54 2.38 0.43
C GLN A 50 -11.92 3.65 1.03
N GLU A 51 -11.03 3.52 2.03
CA GLU A 51 -10.36 4.69 2.61
C GLU A 51 -9.43 5.40 1.61
N LEU A 52 -8.77 4.65 0.72
CA LEU A 52 -8.01 5.27 -0.38
C LEU A 52 -8.91 6.05 -1.32
N PHE A 53 -10.10 5.54 -1.63
CA PHE A 53 -11.06 6.24 -2.48
C PHE A 53 -11.57 7.52 -1.81
N GLU A 54 -11.87 7.46 -0.51
CA GLU A 54 -12.23 8.65 0.26
C GLU A 54 -11.08 9.67 0.31
N ALA A 55 -9.84 9.23 0.53
CA ALA A 55 -8.67 10.10 0.47
C ALA A 55 -8.53 10.77 -0.90
N ARG A 56 -8.69 10.00 -1.97
CA ARG A 56 -8.67 10.51 -3.34
C ARG A 56 -9.77 11.54 -3.60
N ARG A 57 -10.98 11.33 -3.05
CA ARG A 57 -12.12 12.27 -3.12
C ARG A 57 -11.86 13.55 -2.33
N ARG A 58 -11.13 13.47 -1.21
CA ARG A 58 -10.67 14.65 -0.45
C ARG A 58 -9.61 15.46 -1.21
N GLY A 59 -9.03 14.92 -2.28
CA GLY A 59 -8.02 15.58 -3.10
C GLY A 59 -6.58 15.16 -2.80
N VAL A 60 -6.38 14.15 -1.95
CA VAL A 60 -5.06 13.58 -1.67
C VAL A 60 -4.48 12.98 -2.97
N GLU A 61 -3.22 13.29 -3.29
CA GLU A 61 -2.52 12.66 -4.40
C GLU A 61 -2.21 11.21 -4.04
N ILE A 62 -2.60 10.26 -4.89
CA ILE A 62 -2.33 8.84 -4.67
C ILE A 62 -1.67 8.24 -5.90
N GLU A 63 -0.51 7.60 -5.68
CA GLU A 63 0.20 6.83 -6.70
C GLU A 63 0.60 5.45 -6.15
N VAL A 64 0.33 4.41 -6.94
CA VAL A 64 0.56 3.01 -6.56
C VAL A 64 1.47 2.35 -7.59
N ILE A 65 2.48 1.61 -7.13
CA ILE A 65 3.29 0.70 -7.94
C ILE A 65 2.97 -0.74 -7.53
N LEU A 66 2.67 -1.58 -8.52
CA LEU A 66 2.36 -3.00 -8.35
C LEU A 66 3.39 -3.87 -9.07
N GLU A 67 3.75 -4.99 -8.48
CA GLU A 67 4.56 -6.04 -9.14
C GLU A 67 3.83 -6.61 -10.36
N ILE A 68 4.58 -6.87 -11.43
CA ILE A 68 4.14 -7.71 -12.55
C ILE A 68 5.23 -8.71 -12.96
N ASP A 69 4.86 -9.99 -13.11
CA ASP A 69 5.76 -11.03 -13.63
C ASP A 69 5.50 -11.27 -15.13
N ASP A 70 6.55 -11.30 -15.96
CA ASP A 70 6.47 -11.57 -17.40
C ASP A 70 5.79 -12.91 -17.73
N LYS A 71 5.82 -13.88 -16.79
CA LYS A 71 5.23 -15.21 -16.95
C LYS A 71 3.74 -15.23 -16.65
N GLY A 72 3.17 -14.16 -16.13
CA GLY A 72 1.76 -14.12 -15.73
C GLY A 72 1.47 -14.91 -14.45
N GLY A 73 0.21 -15.32 -14.31
CA GLY A 73 -0.28 -16.12 -13.19
C GLY A 73 -1.11 -15.33 -12.19
N TYR A 74 -1.44 -15.99 -11.08
CA TYR A 74 -2.42 -15.49 -10.11
C TYR A 74 -2.08 -14.10 -9.55
N LEU A 75 -0.78 -13.82 -9.33
CA LEU A 75 -0.31 -12.51 -8.87
C LEU A 75 -0.73 -11.39 -9.84
N ASN A 76 -0.42 -11.56 -11.13
CA ASN A 76 -0.75 -10.60 -12.17
C ASN A 76 -2.26 -10.43 -12.29
N GLU A 77 -3.04 -11.51 -12.21
CA GLU A 77 -4.51 -11.43 -12.24
C GLU A 77 -5.04 -10.54 -11.11
N GLN A 78 -4.51 -10.69 -9.88
CA GLN A 78 -4.91 -9.85 -8.76
C GLN A 78 -4.46 -8.40 -8.93
N ASN A 79 -3.20 -8.15 -9.32
CA ASN A 79 -2.67 -6.80 -9.47
C ASN A 79 -3.29 -6.05 -10.67
N VAL A 80 -3.61 -6.72 -11.77
CA VAL A 80 -4.38 -6.15 -12.89
C VAL A 80 -5.77 -5.75 -12.42
N LYS A 81 -6.48 -6.64 -11.71
CA LYS A 81 -7.80 -6.32 -11.14
C LYS A 81 -7.72 -5.13 -10.17
N ALA A 82 -6.69 -5.09 -9.31
CA ALA A 82 -6.47 -3.99 -8.38
C ALA A 82 -6.23 -2.67 -9.12
N LYS A 83 -5.35 -2.67 -10.13
CA LYS A 83 -5.08 -1.52 -10.99
C LYS A 83 -6.36 -0.98 -11.62
N GLU A 84 -7.16 -1.84 -12.26
CA GLU A 84 -8.42 -1.42 -12.88
C GLU A 84 -9.39 -0.78 -11.88
N ILE A 85 -9.49 -1.30 -10.66
CA ILE A 85 -10.37 -0.76 -9.61
C ILE A 85 -9.85 0.60 -9.14
N LEU A 86 -8.55 0.72 -8.84
CA LEU A 86 -7.92 1.94 -8.37
C LEU A 86 -8.01 3.05 -9.42
N GLU A 87 -7.72 2.75 -10.69
CA GLU A 87 -7.77 3.71 -11.79
C GLU A 87 -9.19 4.22 -12.07
N LYS A 88 -10.22 3.38 -11.89
CA LYS A 88 -11.62 3.82 -11.98
C LYS A 88 -11.99 4.89 -10.95
N GLU A 89 -11.33 4.88 -9.80
CA GLU A 89 -11.49 5.89 -8.74
C GLU A 89 -10.52 7.07 -8.91
N GLY A 90 -9.79 7.14 -10.02
CA GLY A 90 -8.91 8.25 -10.38
C GLY A 90 -7.54 8.22 -9.69
N ILE A 91 -7.12 7.07 -9.16
CA ILE A 91 -5.79 6.86 -8.56
C ILE A 91 -4.80 6.48 -9.66
N LYS A 92 -3.58 7.05 -9.63
CA LYS A 92 -2.52 6.71 -10.58
C LYS A 92 -1.92 5.36 -10.19
N VAL A 93 -1.84 4.42 -11.13
CA VAL A 93 -1.26 3.09 -10.86
C VAL A 93 -0.27 2.71 -11.96
N HIS A 94 0.89 2.24 -11.56
CA HIS A 94 1.93 1.73 -12.45
C HIS A 94 2.22 0.27 -12.11
N PHE A 95 2.61 -0.51 -13.12
CA PHE A 95 3.39 -1.72 -12.86
C PHE A 95 4.85 -1.33 -12.72
N ASP A 96 5.62 -2.12 -12.00
CA ASP A 96 7.07 -1.97 -11.95
C ASP A 96 7.72 -2.25 -13.32
N SER A 97 9.03 -1.98 -13.42
CA SER A 97 9.77 -2.06 -14.68
C SER A 97 9.99 -3.49 -15.21
N GLY A 98 9.62 -4.52 -14.44
CA GLY A 98 9.84 -5.93 -14.77
C GLY A 98 11.31 -6.36 -14.65
N GLY A 99 11.56 -7.66 -14.80
CA GLY A 99 12.91 -8.24 -14.78
C GLY A 99 13.57 -8.41 -13.39
N THR A 100 13.18 -7.62 -12.38
CA THR A 100 13.55 -7.82 -10.97
C THR A 100 12.30 -7.70 -10.10
N VAL A 101 12.04 -8.70 -9.25
CA VAL A 101 10.84 -8.74 -8.41
C VAL A 101 10.84 -7.61 -7.38
N THR A 102 9.81 -6.77 -7.43
CA THR A 102 9.44 -5.77 -6.43
C THR A 102 8.63 -6.41 -5.30
N HIS A 103 9.31 -7.10 -4.37
CA HIS A 103 8.67 -7.74 -3.22
C HIS A 103 8.33 -6.77 -2.06
N VAL A 104 8.27 -5.47 -2.33
CA VAL A 104 8.13 -4.41 -1.32
C VAL A 104 6.67 -4.25 -0.88
N LYS A 105 6.45 -3.91 0.39
CA LYS A 105 5.17 -3.43 0.92
C LYS A 105 5.44 -2.16 1.71
N LEU A 106 5.17 -1.04 1.07
CA LEU A 106 5.57 0.29 1.50
C LEU A 106 4.40 1.25 1.30
N ILE A 107 4.16 2.09 2.29
CA ILE A 107 3.23 3.21 2.22
C ILE A 107 3.99 4.43 2.76
N ILE A 108 3.99 5.51 1.99
CA ILE A 108 4.51 6.82 2.40
C ILE A 108 3.34 7.78 2.40
N ILE A 109 3.15 8.51 3.50
CA ILE A 109 2.02 9.43 3.66
C ILE A 109 2.56 10.81 4.04
N ASP A 110 2.10 11.83 3.31
CA ASP A 110 2.36 13.25 3.54
C ASP A 110 3.86 13.57 3.76
N ASP A 111 4.74 12.88 3.01
CA ASP A 111 6.21 12.98 3.08
C ASP A 111 6.81 12.87 4.50
N TYR A 112 6.08 12.25 5.43
CA TYR A 112 6.44 12.21 6.85
C TYR A 112 6.23 10.85 7.50
N ILE A 113 5.18 10.11 7.13
CA ILE A 113 4.90 8.79 7.71
C ILE A 113 5.33 7.74 6.71
N THR A 114 6.06 6.74 7.18
CA THR A 114 6.39 5.53 6.41
C THR A 114 5.85 4.31 7.12
N VAL A 115 5.10 3.47 6.42
CA VAL A 115 4.76 2.11 6.85
C VAL A 115 5.48 1.13 5.96
N VAL A 116 6.29 0.25 6.54
CA VAL A 116 7.03 -0.77 5.80
C VAL A 116 7.04 -2.09 6.56
N GLY A 117 6.96 -3.21 5.83
CA GLY A 117 7.06 -4.54 6.43
C GLY A 117 6.61 -5.65 5.50
N SER A 118 6.01 -6.70 6.07
CA SER A 118 5.67 -7.94 5.34
C SER A 118 4.24 -8.00 4.81
N HIS A 119 3.32 -7.17 5.32
CA HIS A 119 1.89 -7.22 4.97
C HIS A 119 1.61 -6.88 3.51
N ASN A 120 1.33 -7.89 2.70
CA ASN A 120 0.62 -7.68 1.44
C ASN A 120 -0.83 -7.25 1.71
N TRP A 121 -1.47 -6.62 0.73
CA TRP A 121 -2.92 -6.38 0.79
C TRP A 121 -3.67 -7.58 0.23
N THR A 122 -3.68 -8.66 1.00
CA THR A 122 -4.33 -9.94 0.64
C THR A 122 -5.13 -10.49 1.80
N TYR A 123 -6.09 -11.38 1.53
CA TYR A 123 -6.85 -12.03 2.61
C TYR A 123 -5.92 -12.75 3.59
N THR A 124 -4.96 -13.51 3.07
CA THR A 124 -4.04 -14.32 3.87
C THR A 124 -3.18 -13.46 4.79
N ALA A 125 -2.58 -12.37 4.28
CA ALA A 125 -1.78 -11.45 5.09
C ALA A 125 -2.60 -10.76 6.19
N PHE A 126 -3.85 -10.36 5.90
CA PHE A 126 -4.69 -9.67 6.88
C PHE A 126 -5.31 -10.61 7.93
N ALA A 127 -5.56 -11.88 7.58
CA ALA A 127 -6.38 -12.77 8.41
C ALA A 127 -5.66 -14.00 8.96
N LEU A 128 -4.65 -14.53 8.25
CA LEU A 128 -4.13 -15.87 8.48
C LEU A 128 -2.63 -15.92 8.80
N ASN A 129 -1.83 -15.04 8.21
CA ASN A 129 -0.39 -15.05 8.37
C ASN A 129 0.05 -14.39 9.69
N ASN A 130 1.25 -14.77 10.14
CA ASN A 130 2.00 -13.94 11.07
C ASN A 130 2.78 -12.90 10.27
N GLU A 131 2.48 -11.64 10.51
CA GLU A 131 3.01 -10.51 9.76
C GLU A 131 3.51 -9.43 10.72
N ALA A 132 4.55 -8.71 10.31
CA ALA A 132 5.13 -7.62 11.09
C ALA A 132 5.41 -6.42 10.18
N SER A 133 5.11 -5.24 10.68
CA SER A 133 5.42 -3.97 10.02
C SER A 133 5.77 -2.92 11.05
N VAL A 134 6.26 -1.78 10.60
CA VAL A 134 6.59 -0.65 11.47
C VAL A 134 6.07 0.63 10.83
N VAL A 135 5.48 1.49 11.66
CA VAL A 135 5.19 2.88 11.34
C VAL A 135 6.36 3.73 11.82
N ILE A 136 6.95 4.51 10.92
CA ILE A 136 8.05 5.40 11.20
C ILE A 136 7.57 6.81 10.91
N GLU A 137 7.65 7.68 11.92
CA GLU A 137 7.37 9.11 11.80
C GLU A 137 8.69 9.86 11.58
N GLY A 138 8.76 10.69 10.54
CA GLY A 138 9.90 11.53 10.23
C GLY A 138 10.16 11.64 8.72
N SER A 139 10.39 12.87 8.27
CA SER A 139 10.61 13.16 6.85
C SER A 139 11.89 12.57 6.28
N GLU A 140 12.91 12.29 7.10
CA GLU A 140 14.18 11.71 6.63
C GLU A 140 13.94 10.32 6.01
N VAL A 141 13.29 9.42 6.74
CA VAL A 141 12.99 8.06 6.26
C VAL A 141 11.99 8.09 5.11
N ALA A 142 10.94 8.92 5.21
CA ALA A 142 9.96 9.09 4.14
C ALA A 142 10.59 9.57 2.84
N THR A 143 11.54 10.52 2.92
CA THR A 143 12.24 11.05 1.75
C THR A 143 13.11 9.98 1.07
N GLU A 144 13.86 9.18 1.84
CA GLU A 144 14.69 8.11 1.26
C GLU A 144 13.83 7.03 0.61
N PHE A 145 12.74 6.62 1.24
CA PHE A 145 11.80 5.67 0.63
C PHE A 145 11.08 6.25 -0.58
N TYR A 146 10.78 7.55 -0.59
CA TYR A 146 10.23 8.21 -1.77
C TYR A 146 11.23 8.19 -2.92
N ARG A 147 12.52 8.47 -2.67
CA ARG A 147 13.56 8.33 -3.72
C ARG A 147 13.63 6.91 -4.25
N TYR A 148 13.57 5.90 -3.38
CA TYR A 148 13.53 4.49 -3.80
C TYR A 148 12.26 4.14 -4.60
N PHE A 149 11.09 4.63 -4.18
CA PHE A 149 9.83 4.51 -4.94
C PHE A 149 10.02 4.98 -6.39
N ARG A 150 10.74 6.09 -6.58
CA ARG A 150 11.01 6.66 -7.90
C ARG A 150 11.97 5.85 -8.76
N THR A 151 12.70 4.89 -8.21
CA THR A 151 13.62 4.00 -8.97
C THR A 151 12.99 2.68 -9.41
N ILE A 152 11.82 2.32 -8.88
CA ILE A 152 11.14 1.06 -9.21
C ILE A 152 10.49 1.13 -10.61
N ARG A 153 10.14 2.35 -11.02
CA ARG A 153 9.53 2.66 -12.32
C ARG A 153 10.52 3.20 -13.33
#